data_AF-A0A365MQQ2-F1
#
_entry.id   AF-A0A365MQQ2-F1
#
_cell.length_a   1.000
_cell.length_b   1.000
_cell.length_c   1.000
_cell.angle_alpha   90.00
_cell.angle_beta   90.00
_cell.angle_gamma   90.00
#
_symmetry.space_group_name_H-M   'P 1'
#
loop_
_entity.id
_entity.type
_entity.pdbx_description
1 polymer ?
#
loop_
_entity_poly.entity_id
_entity_poly.type
_entity_poly.pdbx_seq_one_letter_code
_entity_poly.pdbx_strand_id
1 'polypeptide(L)'
;MSTIQSQSSPATLLWDQQDLIPLQKNLGDEDLVLLLTPAVVPLDQSLANASDPFEPLGKALARTHPWIRHVPYTKERGITGIHVAFIKRARVVIFVLTGFSTEEGLFQLELAEVAREVCEERPLVLVACCEVSEKGAREYGFPTIIQCPGYFAADLQAVAVLLTSERPATEATPPTGNSPPPPTWSLLKWDYDKDLPETHSLWEACLPSKFYLNRSTLGSLLKRDGYAMHYMVREPNQGQAVGFCATFTTFTDSSGDRLIGSVAAIIVHKDFRGQGVGRFLHNEVVSKLNKIRGVGIIQLGSTFPRLLYGLPAPEADTEWFEKRGWNMKESTPGNGRRVLDWLLRFADHPVPDLASAGLTFRPCQLTDYEKVVEMANKESQKRYGFGCRA
;
A
#
# COMPACT_ATOMS: atom_id res chain seq x y z
N MET A 1 9.29 -37.68 -40.21
CA MET A 1 8.39 -37.56 -39.04
C MET A 1 8.83 -36.33 -38.28
N SER A 2 8.11 -35.22 -38.47
CA SER A 2 8.45 -33.91 -37.91
C SER A 2 7.94 -33.83 -36.48
N THR A 3 8.85 -33.60 -35.54
CA THR A 3 8.55 -33.30 -34.14
C THR A 3 7.87 -31.94 -34.06
N ILE A 4 6.61 -31.94 -33.61
CA ILE A 4 5.85 -30.72 -33.29
C ILE A 4 6.52 -30.10 -32.06
N GLN A 5 7.38 -29.11 -32.27
CA GLN A 5 7.80 -28.19 -31.22
C GLN A 5 6.57 -27.36 -30.84
N SER A 6 6.08 -27.53 -29.62
CA SER A 6 5.14 -26.59 -29.02
C SER A 6 5.84 -25.23 -28.91
N GLN A 7 5.56 -24.32 -29.85
CA GLN A 7 6.00 -22.93 -29.75
C GLN A 7 5.32 -22.31 -28.53
N SER A 8 6.08 -22.16 -27.44
CA SER A 8 5.67 -21.32 -26.32
C SER A 8 5.46 -19.90 -26.84
N SER A 9 4.27 -19.33 -26.62
CA SER A 9 3.99 -17.91 -26.91
C SER A 9 5.07 -17.05 -26.25
N PRO A 10 5.70 -16.10 -26.97
CA PRO A 10 6.82 -15.34 -26.42
C PRO A 10 6.38 -14.50 -25.21
N ALA A 11 5.18 -13.91 -25.22
CA ALA A 11 4.63 -13.23 -24.06
C ALA A 11 3.77 -14.17 -23.20
N THR A 12 3.83 -13.99 -21.88
CA THR A 12 3.07 -14.72 -20.86
C THR A 12 2.41 -13.74 -19.89
N LEU A 13 1.10 -13.87 -19.67
CA LEU A 13 0.43 -13.16 -18.56
C LEU A 13 0.71 -13.91 -17.26
N LEU A 14 1.36 -13.27 -16.30
CA LEU A 14 1.57 -13.84 -14.98
C LEU A 14 0.27 -13.83 -14.17
N TRP A 15 -0.40 -12.68 -14.14
CA TRP A 15 -1.74 -12.53 -13.57
C TRP A 15 -2.40 -11.23 -14.03
N ASP A 16 -3.73 -11.20 -13.90
CA ASP A 16 -4.56 -10.01 -14.08
C ASP A 16 -5.60 -9.96 -12.97
N GLN A 17 -5.28 -9.25 -11.90
CA GLN A 17 -6.14 -9.11 -10.72
C GLN A 17 -7.17 -7.98 -10.89
N GLN A 18 -7.08 -7.21 -11.97
CA GLN A 18 -7.99 -6.11 -12.29
C GLN A 18 -9.08 -6.51 -13.29
N ASP A 19 -9.06 -7.76 -13.78
CA ASP A 19 -9.91 -8.24 -14.89
C ASP A 19 -9.90 -7.28 -16.09
N LEU A 20 -8.70 -6.78 -16.39
CA LEU A 20 -8.48 -5.72 -17.37
C LEU A 20 -8.37 -6.28 -18.79
N ILE A 21 -7.91 -7.51 -18.96
CA ILE A 21 -7.60 -8.14 -20.25
C ILE A 21 -8.79 -9.00 -20.72
N PRO A 22 -9.26 -8.84 -21.98
CA PRO A 22 -8.74 -7.92 -22.99
C PRO A 22 -9.15 -6.46 -22.73
N LEU A 23 -8.25 -5.53 -23.07
CA LEU A 23 -8.40 -4.09 -22.81
C LEU A 23 -9.75 -3.52 -23.29
N GLN A 24 -10.28 -4.05 -24.40
CA GLN A 24 -11.52 -3.62 -25.04
C GLN A 24 -12.73 -3.72 -24.12
N LYS A 25 -12.72 -4.60 -23.12
CA LYS A 25 -13.82 -4.71 -22.15
C LYS A 25 -13.94 -3.48 -21.24
N ASN A 26 -12.86 -2.72 -21.10
CA ASN A 26 -12.72 -1.65 -20.12
C ASN A 26 -12.45 -0.26 -20.75
N LEU A 27 -12.42 -0.20 -22.08
CA LEU A 27 -12.17 1.01 -22.88
C LEU A 27 -13.40 1.39 -23.71
N GLY A 28 -13.82 2.65 -23.62
CA GLY A 28 -14.68 3.26 -24.63
C GLY A 28 -13.90 3.72 -25.86
N ASP A 29 -14.61 4.06 -26.93
CA ASP A 29 -14.03 4.39 -28.24
C ASP A 29 -13.03 5.57 -28.23
N GLU A 30 -13.18 6.49 -27.27
CA GLU A 30 -12.33 7.69 -27.12
C GLU A 30 -11.41 7.65 -25.88
N ASP A 31 -11.40 6.53 -25.15
CA ASP A 31 -10.61 6.41 -23.93
C ASP A 31 -9.11 6.34 -24.24
N LEU A 32 -8.30 7.19 -23.64
CA LEU A 32 -6.86 7.20 -23.90
C LEU A 32 -6.15 6.03 -23.18
N VAL A 33 -5.36 5.25 -23.91
CA VAL A 33 -4.38 4.31 -23.33
C VAL A 33 -3.00 4.94 -23.36
N LEU A 34 -2.37 5.08 -22.19
CA LEU A 34 -1.03 5.63 -22.06
C LEU A 34 0.01 4.51 -21.99
N LEU A 35 0.94 4.51 -22.93
CA LEU A 35 2.10 3.63 -22.95
C LEU A 35 3.33 4.40 -22.44
N LEU A 36 3.79 4.06 -21.23
CA LEU A 36 5.01 4.57 -20.62
C LEU A 36 6.14 3.57 -20.85
N THR A 37 7.20 3.97 -21.55
CA THR A 37 8.31 3.08 -21.91
C THR A 37 9.67 3.68 -21.57
N PRO A 38 10.68 2.87 -21.23
CA PRO A 38 12.00 3.40 -20.93
C PRO A 38 12.71 3.82 -22.24
N ALA A 39 13.46 4.92 -22.19
CA ALA A 39 14.38 5.27 -23.26
C ALA A 39 15.63 4.38 -23.16
N VAL A 40 15.68 3.33 -23.99
CA VAL A 40 16.77 2.34 -24.01
C VAL A 40 17.35 2.19 -25.40
N VAL A 41 18.55 1.59 -25.46
CA VAL A 41 19.15 1.20 -26.73
C VAL A 41 18.42 -0.03 -27.29
N PRO A 42 18.06 -0.04 -28.60
CA PRO A 42 17.49 -1.21 -29.25
C PRO A 42 18.39 -2.46 -29.11
N LEU A 43 17.80 -3.64 -28.86
CA LEU A 43 18.55 -4.91 -28.84
C LEU A 43 19.09 -5.27 -30.22
N ASP A 44 18.37 -4.91 -31.27
CA ASP A 44 18.82 -5.07 -32.65
C ASP A 44 19.75 -3.92 -33.03
N GLN A 45 21.05 -4.20 -33.02
CA GLN A 45 22.09 -3.25 -33.36
C GLN A 45 22.02 -2.75 -34.81
N SER A 46 21.30 -3.45 -35.70
CA SER A 46 21.05 -2.98 -37.07
C SER A 46 20.05 -1.82 -37.12
N LEU A 47 19.25 -1.63 -36.07
CA LEU A 47 18.26 -0.57 -35.91
C LEU A 47 18.71 0.56 -34.97
N ALA A 48 19.97 0.52 -34.51
CA ALA A 48 20.50 1.40 -33.46
C ALA A 48 20.44 2.91 -33.75
N ASN A 49 20.14 3.32 -34.99
CA ASN A 49 20.29 4.71 -35.44
C ASN A 49 19.01 5.51 -35.71
N ALA A 50 17.78 5.04 -35.43
CA ALA A 50 16.61 5.92 -35.62
C ALA A 50 15.26 5.54 -34.97
N SER A 51 15.03 4.29 -34.54
CA SER A 51 13.67 3.83 -34.16
C SER A 51 13.55 3.64 -32.65
N ASP A 52 12.44 4.12 -32.08
CA ASP A 52 12.06 3.83 -30.71
C ASP A 52 11.82 2.31 -30.57
N PRO A 53 12.55 1.60 -29.68
CA PRO A 53 12.45 0.15 -29.56
C PRO A 53 11.04 -0.34 -29.18
N PHE A 54 10.20 0.53 -28.61
CA PHE A 54 8.83 0.19 -28.21
C PHE A 54 7.77 0.64 -29.21
N GLU A 55 8.16 1.29 -30.31
CA GLU A 55 7.27 1.61 -31.43
C GLU A 55 6.45 0.40 -31.92
N PRO A 56 7.00 -0.84 -32.02
CA PRO A 56 6.23 -2.01 -32.41
C PRO A 56 5.06 -2.32 -31.47
N LEU A 57 5.21 -2.11 -30.16
CA LEU A 57 4.14 -2.32 -29.17
C LEU A 57 3.01 -1.31 -29.38
N GLY A 58 3.35 -0.02 -29.47
CA GLY A 58 2.38 1.05 -29.71
C GLY A 58 1.63 0.83 -31.02
N LYS A 59 2.33 0.49 -32.11
CA LYS A 59 1.73 0.18 -33.42
C LYS A 59 0.80 -1.03 -33.36
N ALA A 60 1.17 -2.08 -32.63
CA ALA A 60 0.35 -3.28 -32.51
C ALA A 60 -0.93 -3.02 -31.71
N LEU A 61 -0.84 -2.28 -30.59
CA LEU A 61 -2.01 -1.86 -29.81
C LEU A 61 -2.95 -0.95 -30.63
N ALA A 62 -2.38 -0.01 -31.39
CA ALA A 62 -3.12 0.93 -32.22
C ALA A 62 -3.99 0.27 -33.32
N ARG A 63 -3.71 -1.00 -33.68
CA ARG A 63 -4.55 -1.78 -34.60
C ARG A 63 -5.91 -2.13 -34.01
N THR A 64 -5.99 -2.23 -32.69
CA THR A 64 -7.22 -2.62 -31.98
C THR A 64 -7.86 -1.43 -31.27
N HIS A 65 -7.06 -0.45 -30.82
CA HIS A 65 -7.57 0.75 -30.17
C HIS A 65 -6.79 1.99 -30.63
N PRO A 66 -7.39 2.97 -31.33
CA PRO A 66 -6.63 4.03 -31.99
C PRO A 66 -6.03 5.08 -31.03
N TRP A 67 -6.55 5.22 -29.81
CA TRP A 67 -6.13 6.25 -28.85
C TRP A 67 -4.97 5.79 -27.96
N ILE A 68 -3.87 5.36 -28.57
CA ILE A 68 -2.62 5.03 -27.87
C ILE A 68 -1.74 6.27 -27.82
N ARG A 69 -1.37 6.71 -26.61
CA ARG A 69 -0.35 7.74 -26.42
C ARG A 69 0.91 7.12 -25.88
N HIS A 70 1.99 7.23 -26.63
CA HIS A 70 3.32 6.77 -26.22
C HIS A 70 4.12 7.93 -25.62
N VAL A 71 4.66 7.73 -24.41
CA VAL A 71 5.49 8.72 -23.72
C VAL A 71 6.70 8.02 -23.10
N PRO A 72 7.92 8.31 -23.57
CA PRO A 72 9.13 7.71 -23.01
C PRO A 72 9.52 8.36 -21.68
N TYR A 73 10.04 7.57 -20.75
CA TYR A 73 10.68 8.04 -19.52
C TYR A 73 12.17 7.68 -19.53
N THR A 74 13.00 8.45 -18.82
CA THR A 74 14.45 8.20 -18.74
C THR A 74 14.92 8.17 -17.28
N LYS A 75 16.12 7.62 -17.05
CA LYS A 75 16.73 7.57 -15.73
C LYS A 75 17.03 8.94 -15.14
N GLU A 76 17.47 9.87 -15.98
CA GLU A 76 17.89 11.21 -15.57
C GLU A 76 16.71 12.10 -15.19
N ARG A 77 15.52 11.85 -15.76
CA ARG A 77 14.34 12.71 -15.57
C ARG A 77 13.21 12.05 -14.77
N GLY A 78 13.16 10.72 -14.72
CA GLY A 78 12.12 9.95 -14.04
C GLY A 78 10.70 10.32 -14.50
N ILE A 79 9.73 10.13 -13.60
CA ILE A 79 8.33 10.51 -13.80
C ILE A 79 8.15 12.01 -13.52
N THR A 80 8.25 12.82 -14.59
CA THR A 80 8.03 14.27 -14.55
C THR A 80 6.54 14.65 -14.52
N GLY A 81 6.25 15.94 -14.25
CA GLY A 81 4.89 16.50 -14.30
C GLY A 81 4.16 16.33 -15.64
N ILE A 82 4.91 16.17 -16.76
CA ILE A 82 4.32 15.86 -18.07
C ILE A 82 3.72 14.45 -18.06
N HIS A 83 4.45 13.46 -17.53
CA HIS A 83 3.94 12.10 -17.37
C HIS A 83 2.71 12.07 -16.48
N VAL A 84 2.76 12.78 -15.35
CA VAL A 84 1.61 12.92 -14.43
C VAL A 84 0.38 13.47 -15.16
N ALA A 85 0.54 14.50 -15.99
CA ALA A 85 -0.55 15.07 -16.77
C ALA A 85 -1.15 14.07 -17.78
N PHE A 86 -0.32 13.23 -18.40
CA PHE A 86 -0.82 12.17 -19.28
C PHE A 86 -1.50 11.03 -18.49
N ILE A 87 -0.93 10.59 -17.37
CA ILE A 87 -1.51 9.55 -16.51
C ILE A 87 -2.91 9.95 -16.06
N LYS A 88 -3.09 11.20 -15.60
CA LYS A 88 -4.39 11.70 -15.13
C LYS A 88 -5.47 11.73 -16.22
N ARG A 89 -5.07 11.81 -17.50
CA ARG A 89 -5.97 11.83 -18.66
C ARG A 89 -6.23 10.44 -19.27
N ALA A 90 -5.39 9.46 -18.94
CA ALA A 90 -5.52 8.10 -19.47
C ALA A 90 -6.60 7.32 -18.73
N ARG A 91 -7.29 6.44 -19.45
CA ARG A 91 -8.19 5.43 -18.90
C ARG A 91 -7.42 4.23 -18.38
N VAL A 92 -6.40 3.80 -19.13
CA VAL A 92 -5.50 2.69 -18.78
C VAL A 92 -4.06 3.14 -18.98
N VAL A 93 -3.18 2.77 -18.06
CA VAL A 93 -1.74 2.98 -18.18
C VAL A 93 -1.05 1.63 -18.37
N ILE A 94 -0.15 1.55 -19.34
CA ILE A 94 0.75 0.42 -19.56
C ILE A 94 2.15 0.93 -19.29
N PHE A 95 2.80 0.40 -18.26
CA PHE A 95 4.17 0.71 -17.90
C PHE A 95 5.07 -0.44 -18.33
N VAL A 96 6.05 -0.15 -19.19
CA VAL A 96 7.01 -1.13 -19.68
C VAL A 96 8.31 -0.99 -18.93
N LEU A 97 8.97 -2.09 -18.59
CA LEU A 97 10.34 -2.11 -18.09
C LEU A 97 11.18 -3.15 -18.85
N THR A 98 12.50 -3.00 -18.82
CA THR A 98 13.46 -3.89 -19.51
C THR A 98 14.27 -4.77 -18.56
N GLY A 99 14.09 -4.62 -17.24
CA GLY A 99 14.79 -5.41 -16.25
C GLY A 99 14.07 -5.46 -14.91
N PHE A 100 14.11 -6.60 -14.23
CA PHE A 100 13.46 -6.79 -12.93
C PHE A 100 14.43 -6.98 -11.76
N SER A 101 15.71 -7.24 -12.05
CA SER A 101 16.73 -7.52 -11.02
C SER A 101 18.09 -6.92 -11.31
N THR A 102 18.25 -6.24 -12.45
CA THR A 102 19.44 -5.44 -12.75
C THR A 102 19.32 -4.08 -12.08
N GLU A 103 20.44 -3.37 -11.85
CA GLU A 103 20.42 -2.02 -11.28
C GLU A 103 19.49 -1.07 -12.07
N GLU A 104 19.59 -1.13 -13.40
CA GLU A 104 18.70 -0.37 -14.29
C GLU A 104 17.24 -0.80 -14.16
N GLY A 105 16.99 -2.09 -14.00
CA GLY A 105 15.66 -2.64 -13.80
C GLY A 105 15.02 -2.23 -12.47
N LEU A 106 15.79 -2.24 -11.39
CA LEU A 106 15.34 -1.78 -10.07
C LEU A 106 14.95 -0.31 -10.10
N PHE A 107 15.73 0.52 -10.79
CA PHE A 107 15.38 1.92 -10.99
C PHE A 107 14.07 2.09 -11.81
N GLN A 108 13.88 1.30 -12.86
CA GLN A 108 12.62 1.32 -13.63
C GLN A 108 11.43 0.84 -12.79
N LEU A 109 11.64 -0.11 -11.87
CA LEU A 109 10.62 -0.54 -10.90
C LEU A 109 10.24 0.58 -9.94
N GLU A 110 11.20 1.34 -9.40
CA GLU A 110 10.93 2.52 -8.57
C GLU A 110 10.06 3.54 -9.34
N LEU A 111 10.36 3.78 -10.62
CA LEU A 111 9.53 4.65 -11.46
C LEU A 111 8.14 4.08 -11.73
N ALA A 112 8.01 2.75 -11.88
CA ALA A 112 6.73 2.08 -12.02
C ALA A 112 5.86 2.23 -10.76
N GLU A 113 6.47 2.20 -9.57
CA GLU A 113 5.79 2.46 -8.30
C GLU A 113 5.29 3.91 -8.20
N VAL A 114 6.12 4.89 -8.60
CA VAL A 114 5.69 6.29 -8.70
C VAL A 114 4.53 6.44 -9.68
N ALA A 115 4.61 5.81 -10.85
CA ALA A 115 3.52 5.83 -11.83
C ALA A 115 2.23 5.21 -11.25
N ARG A 116 2.34 4.11 -10.49
CA ARG A 116 1.22 3.46 -9.80
C ARG A 116 0.56 4.38 -8.77
N GLU A 117 1.33 5.11 -7.99
CA GLU A 117 0.80 6.08 -7.02
C GLU A 117 0.02 7.20 -7.73
N VAL A 118 0.54 7.69 -8.86
CA VAL A 118 -0.11 8.73 -9.67
C VAL A 118 -1.37 8.22 -10.38
N CYS A 119 -1.46 6.93 -10.68
CA CYS A 119 -2.64 6.32 -11.30
C CYS A 119 -3.88 6.40 -10.40
N GLU A 120 -3.70 6.43 -9.07
CA GLU A 120 -4.78 6.37 -8.08
C GLU A 120 -5.65 5.10 -8.31
N GLU A 121 -6.89 5.27 -8.78
CA GLU A 121 -7.83 4.16 -9.07
C GLU A 121 -7.74 3.67 -10.53
N ARG A 122 -6.89 4.28 -11.37
CA ARG A 122 -6.79 3.92 -12.79
C ARG A 122 -6.04 2.59 -12.96
N PRO A 123 -6.52 1.68 -13.84
CA PRO A 123 -5.81 0.44 -14.13
C PRO A 123 -4.39 0.67 -14.65
N LEU A 124 -3.45 -0.15 -14.14
CA LEU A 124 -2.04 -0.11 -14.50
C LEU A 124 -1.56 -1.53 -14.82
N VAL A 125 -1.10 -1.72 -16.07
CA VAL A 125 -0.44 -2.96 -16.49
C VAL A 125 1.07 -2.77 -16.44
N LEU A 126 1.77 -3.68 -15.77
CA LEU A 126 3.21 -3.78 -15.87
C LEU A 126 3.59 -4.78 -16.97
N VAL A 127 4.35 -4.33 -17.96
CA VAL A 127 4.96 -5.18 -19.00
C VAL A 127 6.44 -5.31 -18.70
N ALA A 128 6.87 -6.50 -18.30
CA ALA A 128 8.26 -6.82 -18.07
C ALA A 128 8.89 -7.47 -19.29
N CYS A 129 9.76 -6.74 -20.00
CA CYS A 129 10.55 -7.26 -21.11
C CYS A 129 11.82 -7.98 -20.61
N CYS A 130 11.64 -8.87 -19.65
CA CYS A 130 12.66 -9.72 -19.04
C CYS A 130 12.00 -10.86 -18.27
N GLU A 131 12.79 -11.85 -17.83
CA GLU A 131 12.29 -12.87 -16.92
C GLU A 131 11.97 -12.29 -15.55
N VAL A 132 10.80 -12.65 -15.01
CA VAL A 132 10.36 -12.25 -13.68
C VAL A 132 10.10 -13.48 -12.83
N SER A 133 10.78 -13.59 -11.69
CA SER A 133 10.45 -14.65 -10.71
C SER A 133 9.08 -14.38 -10.10
N GLU A 134 8.27 -15.42 -9.88
CA GLU A 134 6.95 -15.26 -9.23
C GLU A 134 7.06 -14.54 -7.88
N LYS A 135 8.10 -14.84 -7.10
CA LYS A 135 8.37 -14.19 -5.82
C LYS A 135 8.61 -12.69 -5.99
N GLY A 136 9.46 -12.31 -6.94
CA GLY A 136 9.75 -10.90 -7.25
C GLY A 136 8.51 -10.17 -7.76
N ALA A 137 7.78 -10.76 -8.71
CA ALA A 137 6.55 -10.19 -9.24
C ALA A 137 5.52 -9.91 -8.12
N ARG A 138 5.40 -10.82 -7.13
CA ARG A 138 4.47 -10.68 -6.00
C ARG A 138 4.92 -9.63 -4.98
N GLU A 139 6.22 -9.41 -4.83
CA GLU A 139 6.79 -8.43 -3.91
C GLU A 139 6.29 -7.01 -4.23
N TYR A 140 6.49 -6.58 -5.48
CA TYR A 140 6.08 -5.24 -5.92
C TYR A 140 4.56 -5.05 -6.04
N GLY A 141 3.79 -6.13 -6.21
CA GLY A 141 2.33 -6.11 -6.10
C GLY A 141 1.61 -5.32 -7.18
N PHE A 142 2.18 -5.25 -8.38
CA PHE A 142 1.44 -4.76 -9.53
C PHE A 142 0.26 -5.70 -9.82
N PRO A 143 -0.94 -5.14 -10.04
CA PRO A 143 -2.16 -5.93 -10.08
C PRO A 143 -2.33 -6.68 -11.41
N THR A 144 -1.68 -6.24 -12.49
CA THR A 144 -1.63 -6.96 -13.77
C THR A 144 -0.20 -6.96 -14.29
N ILE A 145 0.37 -8.14 -14.54
CA ILE A 145 1.75 -8.28 -15.01
C ILE A 145 1.82 -9.22 -16.21
N ILE A 146 2.39 -8.72 -17.30
CA ILE A 146 2.78 -9.49 -18.48
C ILE A 146 4.30 -9.56 -18.52
N GLN A 147 4.86 -10.73 -18.77
CA GLN A 147 6.28 -10.90 -19.06
C GLN A 147 6.51 -11.32 -20.51
N CYS A 148 7.62 -10.89 -21.10
CA CYS A 148 8.16 -11.40 -22.35
C CYS A 148 9.70 -11.44 -22.28
N PRO A 149 10.39 -12.21 -23.14
CA PRO A 149 11.81 -12.50 -22.97
C PRO A 149 12.68 -11.27 -23.20
N GLY A 150 12.17 -10.32 -23.97
CA GLY A 150 12.83 -9.06 -24.30
C GLY A 150 11.88 -8.10 -25.00
N TYR A 151 12.45 -7.06 -25.59
CA TYR A 151 11.74 -6.01 -26.31
C TYR A 151 12.02 -6.04 -27.81
N PHE A 152 12.20 -7.24 -28.39
CA PHE A 152 12.18 -7.41 -29.85
C PHE A 152 10.76 -7.21 -30.39
N ALA A 153 10.64 -6.84 -31.67
CA ALA A 153 9.35 -6.56 -32.29
C ALA A 153 8.35 -7.74 -32.16
N ALA A 154 8.81 -8.99 -32.24
CA ALA A 154 7.96 -10.17 -32.10
C ALA A 154 7.43 -10.33 -30.67
N ASP A 155 8.26 -10.09 -29.65
CA ASP A 155 7.87 -10.16 -28.24
C ASP A 155 6.83 -9.08 -27.91
N LEU A 156 7.08 -7.85 -28.35
CA LEU A 156 6.18 -6.71 -28.16
C LEU A 156 4.84 -6.89 -28.88
N GLN A 157 4.84 -7.50 -30.07
CA GLN A 157 3.61 -7.87 -30.76
C GLN A 157 2.82 -8.94 -30.00
N ALA A 158 3.50 -9.94 -29.42
CA ALA A 158 2.83 -10.95 -28.60
C ALA A 158 2.24 -10.36 -27.32
N VAL A 159 2.91 -9.37 -26.69
CA VAL A 159 2.34 -8.60 -25.58
C VAL A 159 1.07 -7.88 -26.01
N ALA A 160 1.08 -7.19 -27.17
CA ALA A 160 -0.10 -6.52 -27.68
C ALA A 160 -1.26 -7.50 -27.94
N VAL A 161 -0.98 -8.66 -28.54
CA VAL A 161 -1.96 -9.71 -28.77
C VAL A 161 -2.54 -10.20 -27.44
N LEU A 162 -1.73 -10.43 -26.41
CA LEU A 162 -2.22 -10.82 -25.10
C LEU A 162 -3.12 -9.76 -24.47
N LEU A 163 -2.77 -8.48 -24.61
CA LEU A 163 -3.55 -7.36 -24.08
C LEU A 163 -4.91 -7.20 -24.77
N THR A 164 -5.05 -7.62 -26.02
CA THR A 164 -6.25 -7.36 -26.83
C THR A 164 -7.06 -8.60 -27.21
N SER A 165 -6.55 -9.81 -26.98
CA SER A 165 -7.26 -11.02 -27.38
C SER A 165 -8.25 -11.47 -26.32
N GLU A 166 -9.48 -11.74 -26.74
CA GLU A 166 -10.41 -12.54 -25.95
C GLU A 166 -9.81 -13.93 -25.75
N ARG A 167 -9.57 -14.30 -24.49
CA ARG A 167 -9.19 -15.67 -24.18
C ARG A 167 -10.33 -16.58 -24.59
N PRO A 168 -10.08 -17.68 -25.32
CA PRO A 168 -11.03 -18.76 -25.36
C PRO A 168 -11.39 -19.10 -23.91
N ALA A 169 -12.67 -19.26 -23.61
CA ALA A 169 -13.08 -19.97 -22.40
C ALA A 169 -12.59 -21.41 -22.56
N THR A 170 -11.29 -21.63 -22.36
CA THR A 170 -10.70 -22.95 -22.29
C THR A 170 -11.35 -23.56 -21.07
N GLU A 171 -12.20 -24.55 -21.31
CA GLU A 171 -12.72 -25.46 -20.31
C GLU A 171 -11.61 -25.70 -19.30
N ALA A 172 -11.85 -25.24 -18.07
CA ALA A 172 -10.96 -25.39 -16.96
C ALA A 172 -10.73 -26.88 -16.76
N THR A 173 -9.68 -27.40 -17.40
CA THR A 173 -9.11 -28.68 -17.02
C THR A 173 -8.55 -28.42 -15.62
N PRO A 174 -9.06 -29.11 -14.61
CA PRO A 174 -8.83 -28.74 -13.22
C PRO A 174 -7.33 -28.82 -12.93
N PRO A 175 -6.73 -27.81 -12.28
CA PRO A 175 -5.50 -28.07 -11.59
C PRO A 175 -5.85 -29.12 -10.53
N THR A 176 -5.31 -30.32 -10.66
CA THR A 176 -5.09 -31.19 -9.50
C THR A 176 -4.14 -30.44 -8.58
N GLY A 177 -4.75 -29.61 -7.76
CA GLY A 177 -4.14 -28.60 -6.91
C GLY A 177 -5.31 -27.93 -6.24
N ASN A 178 -5.81 -28.56 -5.17
CA ASN A 178 -6.93 -28.12 -4.34
C ASN A 178 -6.64 -26.76 -3.67
N SER A 179 -6.59 -25.69 -4.46
CA SER A 179 -6.55 -24.33 -3.95
C SER A 179 -7.64 -23.53 -4.65
N PRO A 180 -8.64 -23.02 -3.90
CA PRO A 180 -9.61 -22.09 -4.44
C PRO A 180 -8.91 -20.86 -5.04
N PRO A 181 -9.55 -20.16 -6.00
CA PRO A 181 -9.05 -18.86 -6.47
C PRO A 181 -8.78 -17.94 -5.26
N PRO A 182 -7.70 -17.14 -5.30
CA PRO A 182 -7.35 -16.27 -4.17
C PRO A 182 -8.55 -15.37 -3.83
N PRO A 183 -8.95 -15.26 -2.55
CA PRO A 183 -10.12 -14.48 -2.18
C PRO A 183 -9.94 -13.01 -2.57
N THR A 184 -10.89 -12.47 -3.33
CA THR A 184 -11.03 -11.02 -3.51
C THR A 184 -11.58 -10.45 -2.21
N TRP A 185 -10.69 -9.83 -1.42
CA TRP A 185 -11.07 -9.20 -0.15
C TRP A 185 -11.86 -7.92 -0.40
N SER A 186 -12.94 -7.71 0.37
CA SER A 186 -13.71 -6.46 0.36
C SER A 186 -13.40 -5.63 1.59
N LEU A 187 -13.17 -4.33 1.41
CA LEU A 187 -12.97 -3.39 2.52
C LEU A 187 -14.32 -2.82 2.98
N LEU A 188 -14.70 -3.09 4.22
CA LEU A 188 -15.93 -2.60 4.83
C LEU A 188 -15.62 -1.48 5.81
N LYS A 189 -16.47 -0.44 5.80
CA LYS A 189 -16.45 0.58 6.87
C LYS A 189 -16.96 -0.06 8.15
N TRP A 190 -16.22 0.12 9.24
CA TRP A 190 -16.60 -0.40 10.54
C TRP A 190 -17.76 0.39 11.16
N ASP A 191 -18.71 -0.34 11.72
CA ASP A 191 -19.89 0.16 12.41
C ASP A 191 -19.84 -0.22 13.90
N TYR A 192 -19.98 0.76 14.78
CA TYR A 192 -19.84 0.54 16.23
C TYR A 192 -20.82 -0.47 16.78
N ASP A 193 -22.10 -0.39 16.38
CA ASP A 193 -23.16 -1.20 16.97
C ASP A 193 -23.13 -2.63 16.42
N LYS A 194 -22.72 -2.80 15.15
CA LYS A 194 -22.69 -4.10 14.48
C LYS A 194 -21.38 -4.85 14.69
N ASP A 195 -20.25 -4.16 14.56
CA ASP A 195 -18.96 -4.82 14.39
C ASP A 195 -18.16 -4.94 15.69
N LEU A 196 -18.49 -4.19 16.75
CA LEU A 196 -17.76 -4.22 18.02
C LEU A 196 -17.61 -5.63 18.63
N PRO A 197 -18.65 -6.50 18.68
CA PRO A 197 -18.49 -7.85 19.21
C PRO A 197 -17.46 -8.70 18.45
N GLU A 198 -17.47 -8.61 17.12
CA GLU A 198 -16.53 -9.34 16.27
C GLU A 198 -15.13 -8.75 16.31
N THR A 199 -15.01 -7.42 16.35
CA THR A 199 -13.73 -6.73 16.56
C THR A 199 -13.09 -7.14 17.88
N HIS A 200 -13.87 -7.22 18.96
CA HIS A 200 -13.38 -7.65 20.27
C HIS A 200 -12.92 -9.11 20.25
N SER A 201 -13.68 -10.00 19.61
CA SER A 201 -13.29 -11.40 19.44
C SER A 201 -12.01 -11.55 18.61
N LEU A 202 -11.88 -10.79 17.52
CA LEU A 202 -10.70 -10.78 16.66
C LEU A 202 -9.47 -10.20 17.39
N TRP A 203 -9.66 -9.16 18.21
CA TRP A 203 -8.63 -8.56 19.05
C TRP A 203 -8.02 -9.59 20.00
N GLU A 204 -8.87 -10.32 20.74
CA GLU A 204 -8.42 -11.35 21.67
C GLU A 204 -7.76 -12.55 20.95
N ALA A 205 -8.26 -12.92 19.77
CA ALA A 205 -7.69 -13.99 18.97
C ALA A 205 -6.31 -13.65 18.35
N CYS A 206 -6.04 -12.36 18.11
CA CYS A 206 -4.82 -11.93 17.40
C CYS A 206 -3.71 -11.42 18.31
N LEU A 207 -4.04 -10.86 19.48
CA LEU A 207 -3.08 -10.22 20.37
C LEU A 207 -2.78 -11.07 21.61
N PRO A 208 -1.58 -10.92 22.20
CA PRO A 208 -1.28 -11.49 23.51
C PRO A 208 -2.25 -11.02 24.61
N SER A 209 -2.49 -11.87 25.61
CA SER A 209 -3.42 -11.60 26.72
C SER A 209 -3.11 -10.32 27.51
N LYS A 210 -1.84 -9.89 27.56
CA LYS A 210 -1.43 -8.60 28.16
C LYS A 210 -2.06 -7.37 27.49
N PHE A 211 -2.57 -7.50 26.27
CA PHE A 211 -3.27 -6.44 25.53
C PHE A 211 -4.80 -6.64 25.51
N TYR A 212 -5.34 -7.60 26.27
CA TYR A 212 -6.78 -7.80 26.33
C TYR A 212 -7.46 -6.63 27.01
N LEU A 213 -8.52 -6.17 26.37
CA LEU A 213 -9.40 -5.14 26.86
C LEU A 213 -10.79 -5.76 26.90
N ASN A 214 -11.56 -5.49 27.96
CA ASN A 214 -12.97 -5.83 27.92
C ASN A 214 -13.66 -5.06 26.77
N ARG A 215 -14.75 -5.64 26.25
CA ARG A 215 -15.47 -5.09 25.09
C ARG A 215 -15.90 -3.63 25.28
N SER A 216 -16.35 -3.23 26.47
CA SER A 216 -16.74 -1.83 26.74
C SER A 216 -15.57 -0.86 26.67
N THR A 217 -14.42 -1.24 27.23
CA THR A 217 -13.20 -0.42 27.19
C THR A 217 -12.69 -0.31 25.75
N LEU A 218 -12.59 -1.42 25.03
CA LEU A 218 -12.21 -1.40 23.61
C LEU A 218 -13.17 -0.53 22.78
N GLY A 219 -14.48 -0.70 22.96
CA GLY A 219 -15.49 0.12 22.29
C GLY A 219 -15.31 1.61 22.59
N SER A 220 -15.11 1.99 23.85
CA SER A 220 -14.91 3.40 24.23
C SER A 220 -13.66 4.02 23.60
N LEU A 221 -12.61 3.24 23.38
CA LEU A 221 -11.37 3.70 22.73
C LEU A 221 -11.51 3.80 21.21
N LEU A 222 -12.30 2.92 20.59
CA LEU A 222 -12.56 2.96 19.14
C LEU A 222 -13.55 4.07 18.76
N LYS A 223 -14.51 4.37 19.64
CA LYS A 223 -15.53 5.38 19.37
C LYS A 223 -14.96 6.80 19.52
N ARG A 224 -14.61 7.42 18.40
CA ARG A 224 -14.23 8.83 18.34
C ARG A 224 -14.89 9.53 17.14
N ASP A 225 -16.05 10.13 17.39
CA ASP A 225 -16.87 10.75 16.35
C ASP A 225 -16.09 11.83 15.59
N GLY A 226 -16.15 11.79 14.26
CA GLY A 226 -15.47 12.72 13.37
C GLY A 226 -13.97 12.48 13.16
N TYR A 227 -13.33 11.67 14.01
CA TYR A 227 -11.88 11.42 13.96
C TYR A 227 -11.51 9.95 13.78
N ALA A 228 -12.42 9.01 14.06
CA ALA A 228 -12.22 7.58 13.85
C ALA A 228 -12.82 7.13 12.50
N MET A 229 -12.03 6.38 11.72
CA MET A 229 -12.50 5.75 10.48
C MET A 229 -11.94 4.32 10.37
N HIS A 230 -12.52 3.41 11.12
CA HIS A 230 -12.02 2.04 11.17
C HIS A 230 -12.55 1.21 9.98
N TYR A 231 -11.81 0.16 9.65
CA TYR A 231 -12.14 -0.72 8.53
C TYR A 231 -12.03 -2.18 8.93
N MET A 232 -12.84 -3.00 8.27
CA MET A 232 -12.93 -4.42 8.50
C MET A 232 -12.87 -5.18 7.17
N VAL A 233 -12.31 -6.38 7.22
CA VAL A 233 -12.37 -7.37 6.14
C VAL A 233 -13.10 -8.59 6.67
N ARG A 234 -14.06 -9.08 5.89
CA ARG A 234 -14.84 -10.27 6.19
C ARG A 234 -14.52 -11.37 5.19
N GLU A 235 -14.56 -12.61 5.65
CA GLU A 235 -14.38 -13.77 4.78
C GLU A 235 -15.58 -13.85 3.80
N PRO A 236 -15.35 -14.01 2.48
CA PRO A 236 -16.42 -13.88 1.48
C PRO A 236 -17.57 -14.89 1.61
N ASN A 237 -17.35 -16.07 2.19
CA ASN A 237 -18.33 -17.16 2.19
C ASN A 237 -19.16 -17.22 3.49
N GLN A 238 -18.51 -17.08 4.63
CA GLN A 238 -19.02 -17.20 5.98
C GLN A 238 -19.33 -15.83 6.59
N GLY A 239 -18.75 -14.75 6.04
CA GLY A 239 -18.97 -13.37 6.52
C GLY A 239 -18.26 -13.02 7.83
N GLN A 240 -17.48 -13.94 8.41
CA GLN A 240 -16.76 -13.71 9.66
C GLN A 240 -15.72 -12.59 9.50
N ALA A 241 -15.56 -11.73 10.51
CA ALA A 241 -14.46 -10.76 10.54
C ALA A 241 -13.09 -11.46 10.60
N VAL A 242 -12.26 -11.24 9.59
CA VAL A 242 -10.91 -11.83 9.48
C VAL A 242 -9.79 -10.80 9.53
N GLY A 243 -10.10 -9.53 9.32
CA GLY A 243 -9.15 -8.44 9.41
C GLY A 243 -9.80 -7.17 9.97
N PHE A 244 -9.06 -6.42 10.76
CA PHE A 244 -9.52 -5.15 11.33
C PHE A 244 -8.38 -4.14 11.39
N CYS A 245 -8.66 -2.90 11.00
CA CYS A 245 -7.72 -1.79 11.06
C CYS A 245 -8.37 -0.61 11.78
N ALA A 246 -7.85 -0.29 12.96
CA ALA A 246 -8.22 0.89 13.73
C ALA A 246 -7.44 2.10 13.21
N THR A 247 -8.14 3.20 12.94
CA THR A 247 -7.53 4.46 12.51
C THR A 247 -8.10 5.66 13.23
N PHE A 248 -7.26 6.68 13.38
CA PHE A 248 -7.65 7.99 13.90
C PHE A 248 -6.99 9.12 13.12
N THR A 249 -7.64 10.27 13.06
CA THR A 249 -7.01 11.54 12.71
C THR A 249 -6.90 12.43 13.94
N THR A 250 -5.76 13.10 14.10
CA THR A 250 -5.52 14.02 15.22
C THR A 250 -4.78 15.25 14.74
N PHE A 251 -5.14 16.43 15.25
CA PHE A 251 -4.40 17.66 14.94
C PHE A 251 -2.99 17.65 15.52
N THR A 252 -2.02 18.17 14.76
CA THR A 252 -0.62 18.29 15.22
C THR A 252 -0.43 19.45 16.19
N ASP A 253 -1.30 20.45 16.12
CA ASP A 253 -1.24 21.68 16.90
C ASP A 253 -2.63 22.32 17.03
N SER A 254 -2.67 23.49 17.65
CA SER A 254 -3.88 24.28 17.83
C SER A 254 -4.35 25.04 16.57
N SER A 255 -3.62 24.98 15.44
CA SER A 255 -4.03 25.67 14.20
C SER A 255 -5.25 25.01 13.56
N GLY A 256 -5.43 23.70 13.76
CA GLY A 256 -6.52 22.94 13.15
C GLY A 256 -6.32 22.64 11.65
N ASP A 257 -5.19 23.01 11.06
CA ASP A 257 -4.96 22.86 9.61
C ASP A 257 -4.16 21.60 9.24
N ARG A 258 -3.47 21.01 10.22
CA ARG A 258 -2.57 19.87 10.03
C ARG A 258 -3.00 18.68 10.87
N LEU A 259 -3.13 17.54 10.22
CA LEU A 259 -3.55 16.27 10.80
C LEU A 259 -2.44 15.22 10.68
N ILE A 260 -2.42 14.33 11.66
CA ILE A 260 -1.73 13.04 11.62
C ILE A 260 -2.79 11.96 11.38
N GLY A 261 -2.60 11.16 10.34
CA GLY A 261 -3.31 9.89 10.17
C GLY A 261 -2.63 8.81 11.00
N SER A 262 -3.40 8.07 11.79
CA SER A 262 -2.86 7.01 12.65
C SER A 262 -3.42 5.67 12.19
N VAL A 263 -2.54 4.71 11.94
CA VAL A 263 -2.89 3.28 11.90
C VAL A 263 -2.67 2.74 13.32
N ALA A 264 -3.71 2.85 14.15
CA ALA A 264 -3.62 2.59 15.58
C ALA A 264 -3.41 1.11 15.91
N ALA A 265 -4.02 0.23 15.11
CA ALA A 265 -3.80 -1.21 15.15
C ALA A 265 -4.23 -1.81 13.81
N ILE A 266 -3.49 -2.82 13.34
CA ILE A 266 -3.90 -3.67 12.22
C ILE A 266 -3.73 -5.12 12.63
N ILE A 267 -4.81 -5.89 12.56
CA ILE A 267 -4.84 -7.29 12.99
C ILE A 267 -5.50 -8.15 11.92
N VAL A 268 -4.97 -9.37 11.78
CA VAL A 268 -5.49 -10.40 10.87
C VAL A 268 -5.54 -11.72 11.62
N HIS A 269 -6.69 -12.38 11.54
CA HIS A 269 -6.93 -13.68 12.15
C HIS A 269 -5.86 -14.67 11.68
N LYS A 270 -5.32 -15.47 12.61
CA LYS A 270 -4.16 -16.35 12.36
C LYS A 270 -4.34 -17.27 11.15
N ASP A 271 -5.55 -17.80 10.96
CA ASP A 271 -5.87 -18.76 9.89
C ASP A 271 -5.97 -18.09 8.51
N PHE A 272 -6.03 -16.76 8.47
CA PHE A 272 -6.10 -15.95 7.25
C PHE A 272 -4.82 -15.15 6.97
N ARG A 273 -3.76 -15.36 7.77
CA ARG A 273 -2.44 -14.79 7.51
C ARG A 273 -1.80 -15.48 6.30
N GLY A 274 -0.93 -14.76 5.58
CA GLY A 274 -0.31 -15.27 4.35
C GLY A 274 -1.23 -15.26 3.12
N GLN A 275 -2.52 -14.92 3.27
CA GLN A 275 -3.50 -14.88 2.18
C GLN A 275 -3.73 -13.47 1.61
N GLY A 276 -2.87 -12.51 1.94
CA GLY A 276 -2.96 -11.14 1.44
C GLY A 276 -3.93 -10.21 2.18
N VAL A 277 -4.75 -10.69 3.14
CA VAL A 277 -5.69 -9.87 3.93
C VAL A 277 -5.02 -8.63 4.52
N GLY A 278 -3.91 -8.82 5.23
CA GLY A 278 -3.20 -7.72 5.89
C GLY A 278 -2.62 -6.71 4.89
N ARG A 279 -2.13 -7.19 3.73
CA ARG A 279 -1.60 -6.32 2.67
C ARG A 279 -2.71 -5.47 2.08
N PHE A 280 -3.82 -6.11 1.71
CA PHE A 280 -5.00 -5.46 1.17
C PHE A 280 -5.52 -4.39 2.15
N LEU A 281 -5.80 -4.80 3.39
CA LEU A 281 -6.32 -3.93 4.43
C LEU A 281 -5.40 -2.73 4.70
N HIS A 282 -4.08 -2.94 4.78
CA HIS A 282 -3.12 -1.86 4.98
C HIS A 282 -3.10 -0.88 3.81
N ASN A 283 -2.96 -1.37 2.58
CA ASN A 283 -2.80 -0.52 1.39
C ASN A 283 -4.04 0.36 1.19
N GLU A 284 -5.23 -0.23 1.31
CA GLU A 284 -6.49 0.48 1.20
C GLU A 284 -6.64 1.56 2.28
N VAL A 285 -6.34 1.21 3.53
CA VAL A 285 -6.52 2.12 4.65
C VAL A 285 -5.51 3.27 4.64
N VAL A 286 -4.23 2.99 4.35
CA VAL A 286 -3.19 4.02 4.21
C VAL A 286 -3.51 4.96 3.05
N SER A 287 -3.95 4.42 1.90
CA SER A 287 -4.42 5.22 0.76
C SER A 287 -5.57 6.16 1.17
N LYS A 288 -6.56 5.65 1.91
CA LYS A 288 -7.66 6.48 2.41
C LYS A 288 -7.19 7.56 3.39
N LEU A 289 -6.26 7.25 4.30
CA LEU A 289 -5.70 8.23 5.24
C LEU A 289 -4.96 9.36 4.50
N ASN A 290 -4.15 9.02 3.49
CA ASN A 290 -3.42 10.00 2.66
C ASN A 290 -4.35 10.93 1.87
N LYS A 291 -5.53 10.46 1.50
CA LYS A 291 -6.54 11.27 0.78
C LYS A 291 -7.32 12.23 1.69
N ILE A 292 -7.18 12.14 3.01
CA ILE A 292 -7.87 13.05 3.94
C ILE A 292 -7.19 14.42 3.90
N ARG A 293 -7.96 15.47 3.62
CA ARG A 293 -7.47 16.85 3.63
C ARG A 293 -6.81 17.19 4.97
N GLY A 294 -5.60 17.72 4.91
CA GLY A 294 -4.83 18.15 6.08
C GLY A 294 -3.94 17.05 6.67
N VAL A 295 -4.11 15.77 6.29
CA VAL A 295 -3.17 14.72 6.70
C VAL A 295 -1.86 14.91 5.96
N GLY A 296 -0.83 15.30 6.71
CA GLY A 296 0.53 15.47 6.17
C GLY A 296 1.51 14.39 6.62
N ILE A 297 1.13 13.57 7.61
CA ILE A 297 1.95 12.51 8.20
C ILE A 297 1.03 11.33 8.51
N ILE A 298 1.48 10.11 8.22
CA ILE A 298 0.87 8.88 8.72
C ILE A 298 1.83 8.20 9.72
N GLN A 299 1.28 7.71 10.83
CA GLN A 299 2.01 6.97 11.85
C GLN A 299 1.44 5.57 12.12
N LEU A 300 2.31 4.66 12.57
CA LEU A 300 1.89 3.43 13.24
C LEU A 300 1.67 3.68 14.73
N GLY A 301 0.62 3.07 15.27
CA GLY A 301 0.14 3.38 16.60
C GLY A 301 -0.67 4.68 16.61
N SER A 302 -1.01 5.16 17.80
CA SER A 302 -1.86 6.33 17.97
C SER A 302 -1.49 7.14 19.21
N THR A 303 -1.64 8.46 19.12
CA THR A 303 -1.33 9.35 20.24
C THR A 303 -2.50 9.40 21.23
N PHE A 304 -3.71 9.66 20.72
CA PHE A 304 -4.95 9.71 21.51
C PHE A 304 -6.21 9.54 20.61
N PRO A 305 -7.16 8.64 20.96
CA PRO A 305 -7.03 7.58 21.95
C PRO A 305 -5.90 6.64 21.56
N ARG A 306 -5.22 6.07 22.57
CA ARG A 306 -4.07 5.20 22.35
C ARG A 306 -4.49 3.76 22.62
N LEU A 307 -4.62 2.98 21.55
CA LEU A 307 -4.71 1.52 21.65
C LEU A 307 -3.31 0.94 21.89
N LEU A 308 -2.40 1.27 20.99
CA LEU A 308 -0.99 0.91 21.04
C LEU A 308 -0.18 2.16 20.68
N TYR A 309 0.96 2.36 21.35
CA TYR A 309 1.87 3.46 21.02
C TYR A 309 2.54 3.26 19.64
N GLY A 310 2.76 2.01 19.28
CA GLY A 310 3.36 1.57 18.03
C GLY A 310 3.25 0.04 17.94
N LEU A 311 4.16 -0.59 17.21
CA LEU A 311 4.17 -2.05 17.08
C LEU A 311 4.56 -2.73 18.41
N PRO A 312 3.77 -3.68 18.92
CA PRO A 312 4.13 -4.46 20.11
C PRO A 312 5.41 -5.28 19.89
N ALA A 313 6.39 -5.13 20.78
CA ALA A 313 7.61 -5.92 20.73
C ALA A 313 7.59 -7.02 21.82
N PRO A 314 8.06 -8.24 21.53
CA PRO A 314 8.64 -8.72 20.26
C PRO A 314 7.63 -9.29 19.25
N GLU A 315 6.32 -9.18 19.51
CA GLU A 315 5.31 -9.97 18.78
C GLU A 315 5.01 -9.47 17.35
N ALA A 316 5.35 -8.23 17.03
CA ALA A 316 5.09 -7.64 15.72
C ALA A 316 6.15 -7.99 14.66
N ASP A 317 5.68 -8.23 13.44
CA ASP A 317 6.51 -8.43 12.25
C ASP A 317 6.96 -7.07 11.69
N THR A 318 8.08 -6.54 12.18
CA THR A 318 8.61 -5.25 11.74
C THR A 318 9.04 -5.27 10.27
N GLU A 319 9.54 -6.41 9.78
CA GLU A 319 9.97 -6.59 8.38
C GLU A 319 8.79 -6.41 7.41
N TRP A 320 7.60 -6.88 7.80
CA TRP A 320 6.39 -6.67 7.02
C TRP A 320 6.05 -5.19 6.83
N PHE A 321 6.27 -4.34 7.84
CA PHE A 321 6.06 -2.89 7.73
C PHE A 321 7.22 -2.22 6.97
N GLU A 322 8.47 -2.61 7.19
CA GLU A 322 9.62 -2.06 6.44
C GLU A 322 9.46 -2.23 4.92
N LYS A 323 9.04 -3.42 4.48
CA LYS A 323 8.74 -3.71 3.06
C LYS A 323 7.60 -2.88 2.46
N ARG A 324 6.91 -2.08 3.29
CA ARG A 324 5.79 -1.21 2.90
C ARG A 324 6.12 0.28 3.12
N GLY A 325 7.40 0.60 3.24
CA GLY A 325 7.90 1.98 3.31
C GLY A 325 7.95 2.58 4.72
N TRP A 326 7.60 1.82 5.76
CA TRP A 326 7.70 2.34 7.12
C TRP A 326 9.16 2.37 7.59
N ASN A 327 9.62 3.52 8.08
CA ASN A 327 10.98 3.64 8.61
C ASN A 327 11.07 3.02 10.02
N MET A 328 11.79 1.91 10.14
CA MET A 328 11.99 1.17 11.40
C MET A 328 13.46 1.04 11.83
N LYS A 329 14.39 1.63 11.08
CA LYS A 329 15.83 1.31 11.16
C LYS A 329 16.67 2.32 11.92
N GLU A 330 16.07 3.32 12.57
CA GLU A 330 16.84 4.39 13.21
C GLU A 330 16.69 4.45 14.73
N SER A 331 17.75 4.95 15.36
CA SER A 331 17.79 5.26 16.80
C SER A 331 17.04 6.55 17.17
N THR A 332 16.51 7.26 16.17
CA THR A 332 15.77 8.52 16.34
C THR A 332 14.32 8.26 16.76
N PRO A 333 13.73 9.11 17.60
CA PRO A 333 12.32 9.01 17.96
C PRO A 333 11.44 9.03 16.71
N GLY A 334 10.57 8.03 16.58
CA GLY A 334 9.65 7.96 15.46
C GLY A 334 10.19 7.29 14.19
N ASN A 335 11.25 6.48 14.30
CA ASN A 335 11.78 5.67 13.19
C ASN A 335 12.15 4.24 13.67
N GLY A 336 11.29 3.63 14.48
CA GLY A 336 11.46 2.24 14.97
C GLY A 336 12.12 2.12 16.35
N ARG A 337 12.52 3.22 16.98
CA ARG A 337 13.06 3.21 18.35
C ARG A 337 12.07 2.56 19.33
N ARG A 338 12.55 1.57 20.09
CA ARG A 338 11.77 0.93 21.16
C ARG A 338 11.34 1.93 22.23
N VAL A 339 10.07 1.83 22.61
CA VAL A 339 9.46 2.55 23.73
C VAL A 339 8.93 1.51 24.72
N LEU A 340 8.93 1.87 26.00
CA LEU A 340 8.57 0.98 27.10
C LEU A 340 7.43 1.60 27.90
N ASP A 341 6.42 0.79 28.19
CA ASP A 341 5.41 1.11 29.19
C ASP A 341 5.91 0.63 30.55
N TRP A 342 6.01 1.54 31.51
CA TRP A 342 6.57 1.23 32.83
C TRP A 342 5.45 0.85 33.79
N LEU A 343 5.57 -0.31 34.43
CA LEU A 343 4.68 -0.74 35.49
C LEU A 343 5.40 -0.60 36.83
N LEU A 344 5.02 0.40 37.62
CA LEU A 344 5.57 0.63 38.95
C LEU A 344 4.50 0.44 40.01
N ARG A 345 4.90 -0.10 41.15
CA ARG A 345 4.11 -0.08 42.37
C ARG A 345 4.55 1.12 43.20
N PHE A 346 3.70 2.15 43.28
CA PHE A 346 4.01 3.37 44.03
C PHE A 346 4.30 3.13 45.52
N ALA A 347 3.71 2.09 46.11
CA ALA A 347 3.96 1.73 47.51
C ALA A 347 5.42 1.32 47.79
N ASP A 348 6.16 0.87 46.77
CA ASP A 348 7.55 0.41 46.92
C ASP A 348 8.57 1.56 46.82
N HIS A 349 8.09 2.79 46.52
CA HIS A 349 8.94 3.95 46.31
C HIS A 349 8.49 5.10 47.23
N PRO A 350 9.31 5.49 48.24
CA PRO A 350 8.99 6.65 49.07
C PRO A 350 8.99 7.92 48.23
N VAL A 351 8.10 8.86 48.57
CA VAL A 351 8.00 10.15 47.89
C VAL A 351 9.36 10.87 48.02
N PRO A 352 10.05 11.21 46.91
CA PRO A 352 11.28 11.96 46.98
C PRO A 352 11.01 13.38 47.51
N ASP A 353 11.85 13.87 48.41
CA ASP A 353 11.77 15.26 48.88
C ASP A 353 12.29 16.23 47.80
N LEU A 354 11.36 16.73 47.00
CA LEU A 354 11.62 17.69 45.93
C LEU A 354 11.61 19.15 46.42
N ALA A 355 11.36 19.41 47.70
CA ALA A 355 11.30 20.77 48.25
C ALA A 355 12.68 21.48 48.19
N SER A 356 13.77 20.71 48.19
CA SER A 356 15.15 21.20 48.06
C SER A 356 15.46 21.95 46.75
N ALA A 357 14.62 21.82 45.72
CA ALA A 357 14.77 22.51 44.44
C ALA A 357 14.02 23.85 44.34
N GLY A 358 13.34 24.30 45.40
CA GLY A 358 12.54 25.54 45.39
C GLY A 358 11.27 25.47 44.52
N LEU A 359 10.85 24.25 44.16
CA LEU A 359 9.66 24.00 43.34
C LEU A 359 8.46 23.69 44.24
N THR A 360 7.27 24.19 43.85
CA THR A 360 6.01 23.88 44.53
C THR A 360 5.11 23.07 43.59
N PHE A 361 4.57 21.95 44.08
CA PHE A 361 3.65 21.09 43.34
C PHE A 361 2.28 21.11 44.00
N ARG A 362 1.23 21.24 43.20
CA ARG A 362 -0.17 21.14 43.65
C ARG A 362 -1.07 20.66 42.52
N PRO A 363 -2.26 20.11 42.81
CA PRO A 363 -3.28 19.87 41.81
C PRO A 363 -3.63 21.15 41.03
N CYS A 364 -3.84 21.00 39.72
CA CYS A 364 -4.29 22.07 38.85
C CYS A 364 -5.69 22.55 39.28
N GLN A 365 -5.87 23.86 39.34
CA GLN A 365 -7.16 24.50 39.62
C GLN A 365 -7.72 25.09 38.32
N LEU A 366 -9.02 25.40 38.30
CA LEU A 366 -9.67 25.99 37.11
C LEU A 366 -8.98 27.30 36.67
N THR A 367 -8.49 28.08 37.63
CA THR A 367 -7.75 29.33 37.39
C THR A 367 -6.40 29.14 36.70
N ASP A 368 -5.86 27.91 36.69
CA ASP A 368 -4.60 27.59 36.02
C ASP A 368 -4.80 27.12 34.58
N TYR A 369 -6.04 26.87 34.16
CA TYR A 369 -6.36 26.24 32.88
C TYR A 369 -5.66 26.90 31.70
N GLU A 370 -5.81 28.22 31.55
CA GLU A 370 -5.23 28.97 30.44
C GLU A 370 -3.70 28.85 30.41
N LYS A 371 -3.06 28.98 31.58
CA LYS A 371 -1.60 28.88 31.72
C LYS A 371 -1.08 27.48 31.36
N VAL A 372 -1.81 26.43 31.77
CA VAL A 372 -1.44 25.04 31.46
C VAL A 372 -1.60 24.76 29.97
N VAL A 373 -2.69 25.22 29.35
CA VAL A 373 -2.93 25.07 27.91
C VAL A 373 -1.89 25.83 27.10
N GLU A 374 -1.56 27.07 27.49
CA GLU A 374 -0.51 27.86 26.83
C GLU A 374 0.85 27.17 26.93
N MET A 375 1.21 26.67 28.12
CA MET A 375 2.45 25.91 28.32
C MET A 375 2.49 24.66 27.44
N ALA A 376 1.40 23.90 27.37
CA ALA A 376 1.32 22.70 26.54
C ALA A 376 1.43 23.02 25.05
N ASN A 377 0.75 24.07 24.58
CA ASN A 377 0.82 24.52 23.18
C ASN A 377 2.23 24.96 22.81
N LYS A 378 2.90 25.71 23.68
CA LYS A 378 4.27 26.19 23.46
C LYS A 378 5.27 25.04 23.35
N GLU A 379 5.12 23.99 24.15
CA GLU A 379 5.98 22.81 24.06
C GLU A 379 5.65 21.93 22.85
N SER A 380 4.37 21.81 22.47
CA SER A 380 3.95 21.08 21.27
C SER A 380 4.55 21.69 20.00
N GLN A 381 4.57 23.03 19.89
CA GLN A 381 5.17 23.74 18.75
C GLN A 381 6.69 23.54 18.65
N LYS A 382 7.38 23.26 19.76
CA LYS A 382 8.84 23.03 19.76
C LYS A 382 9.21 21.60 19.36
N ARG A 383 8.38 20.61 19.70
CA ARG A 383 8.69 19.18 19.51
C ARG A 383 7.90 18.62 18.31
N TYR A 384 8.41 18.81 17.10
CA TYR A 384 7.90 18.18 15.88
C TYR A 384 8.20 16.67 15.83
N GLY A 385 7.63 15.86 16.72
CA GLY A 385 8.02 14.45 16.87
C GLY A 385 6.98 13.55 17.52
N PHE A 386 6.04 13.02 16.74
CA PHE A 386 5.17 11.90 17.16
C PHE A 386 5.25 10.75 16.12
N GLY A 387 5.30 9.51 16.63
CA GLY A 387 5.05 8.26 15.87
C GLY A 387 6.15 7.80 14.90
N CYS A 388 6.12 6.50 14.55
CA CYS A 388 6.91 5.96 13.43
C CYS A 388 6.38 6.51 12.10
N ARG A 389 7.21 7.21 11.34
CA ARG A 389 6.80 7.90 10.11
C ARG A 389 6.90 6.99 8.89
N ALA A 390 5.90 7.06 8.03
CA ALA A 390 5.99 6.66 6.62
C ALA A 390 6.15 7.91 5.76
#